data_AF-A0A968P105-F1
#
_entry.id   AF-A0A968P105-F1
#
_cell.length_a   1.000
_cell.length_b   1.000
_cell.length_c   1.000
_cell.angle_alpha   90.00
_cell.angle_beta   90.00
_cell.angle_gamma   90.00
#
_symmetry.space_group_name_H-M   'P 1'
#
loop_
_entity.id
_entity.type
_entity.pdbx_description
1 polymer ?
#
loop_
_entity_poly.entity_id
_entity_poly.type
_entity_poly.pdbx_seq_one_letter_code
_entity_poly.pdbx_strand_id
1 'polypeptide(L)'
;MTSAALNEAAKYGAIRNALGLLTDDHKSLIPSKFLEVTKLGPAEAERATGGQRTAFYRSTIPLKPSNKLTKKVTELVVMTDLAYELMGNSIEETAKWLMAPNSLLFGRSPFQVCMEGNATLLIEWLIDRLGKESPLMKQQGAAGGKGS
;
A
#
# COMPACT_ATOMS: atom_id res chain seq x y z
N MET A 1 -19.92 -6.36 0.29
CA MET A 1 -19.33 -5.89 -0.99
C MET A 1 -17.88 -5.52 -0.74
N THR A 2 -16.94 -6.32 -1.21
CA THR A 2 -15.50 -5.98 -1.21
C THR A 2 -15.26 -4.80 -2.14
N SER A 3 -14.40 -3.86 -1.74
CA SER A 3 -14.11 -2.69 -2.57
C SER A 3 -13.35 -3.08 -3.85
N ALA A 4 -13.56 -2.32 -4.94
CA ALA A 4 -12.81 -2.51 -6.18
C ALA A 4 -11.29 -2.44 -5.94
N ALA A 5 -10.84 -1.56 -5.03
CA ALA A 5 -9.45 -1.46 -4.61
C ALA A 5 -8.94 -2.73 -3.90
N LEU A 6 -9.74 -3.36 -3.02
CA LEU A 6 -9.37 -4.64 -2.39
C LEU A 6 -9.30 -5.77 -3.43
N ASN A 7 -10.21 -5.79 -4.39
CA ASN A 7 -10.17 -6.76 -5.50
C ASN A 7 -8.96 -6.52 -6.43
N GLU A 8 -8.54 -5.27 -6.60
CA GLU A 8 -7.34 -4.92 -7.37
C GLU A 8 -6.06 -5.26 -6.61
N ALA A 9 -6.03 -5.04 -5.29
CA ALA A 9 -4.94 -5.49 -4.44
C ALA A 9 -4.80 -7.01 -4.39
N ALA A 10 -5.92 -7.75 -4.47
CA ALA A 10 -5.90 -9.21 -4.54
C ALA A 10 -5.13 -9.74 -5.76
N LYS A 11 -4.94 -8.93 -6.81
CA LYS A 11 -4.08 -9.30 -7.95
C LYS A 11 -2.63 -9.49 -7.52
N TYR A 12 -2.16 -8.78 -6.49
CA TYR A 12 -0.79 -8.83 -5.98
C TYR A 12 -0.61 -9.84 -4.84
N GLY A 13 -1.65 -10.61 -4.49
CA GLY A 13 -1.65 -11.60 -3.42
C GLY A 13 -2.62 -11.28 -2.28
N ALA A 14 -2.59 -12.09 -1.23
CA ALA A 14 -3.42 -11.87 -0.04
C ALA A 14 -2.89 -10.68 0.77
N ILE A 15 -3.78 -9.75 1.11
CA ILE A 15 -3.49 -8.65 2.03
C ILE A 15 -3.31 -9.25 3.43
N ARG A 16 -2.09 -9.19 3.96
CA ARG A 16 -1.73 -9.67 5.31
C ARG A 16 -1.89 -8.57 6.35
N ASN A 17 -1.79 -7.31 5.95
CA ASN A 17 -1.85 -6.16 6.86
C ASN A 17 -0.78 -6.27 7.97
N ALA A 18 0.46 -6.57 7.58
CA ALA A 18 1.57 -6.88 8.49
C ALA A 18 1.89 -5.76 9.49
N LEU A 19 1.64 -4.50 9.11
CA LEU A 19 1.82 -3.33 9.98
C LEU A 19 0.56 -2.96 10.79
N GLY A 20 -0.54 -3.70 10.66
CA GLY A 20 -1.78 -3.48 11.42
C GLY A 20 -2.47 -2.15 11.08
N LEU A 21 -2.38 -1.70 9.83
CA LEU A 21 -2.99 -0.45 9.37
C LEU A 21 -4.51 -0.56 9.20
N LEU A 22 -5.02 -1.77 8.95
CA LEU A 22 -6.44 -2.04 8.75
C LEU A 22 -7.05 -2.83 9.92
N THR A 23 -8.38 -2.77 10.04
CA THR A 23 -9.16 -3.75 10.83
C THR A 23 -9.03 -5.15 10.23
N ASP A 24 -9.28 -6.20 11.02
CA ASP A 24 -9.17 -7.60 10.58
C ASP A 24 -10.05 -7.93 9.36
N ASP A 25 -11.19 -7.25 9.23
CA ASP A 25 -12.08 -7.39 8.07
C ASP A 25 -11.68 -6.54 6.85
N HIS A 26 -10.56 -5.82 6.95
CA HIS A 26 -9.98 -4.90 5.97
C HIS A 26 -10.92 -3.79 5.49
N LYS A 27 -11.99 -3.46 6.24
CA LYS A 27 -12.96 -2.43 5.84
C LYS A 27 -12.65 -1.05 6.40
N SER A 28 -11.75 -0.92 7.37
CA SER A 28 -11.42 0.37 7.96
C SER A 28 -9.93 0.53 8.19
N LEU A 29 -9.43 1.75 8.02
CA LEU A 29 -8.10 2.17 8.47
C LEU A 29 -8.14 2.39 9.99
N ILE A 30 -7.09 1.97 10.69
CA ILE A 30 -6.85 2.24 12.12
C ILE A 30 -5.92 3.47 12.21
N PRO A 31 -6.44 4.67 12.53
CA PRO A 31 -5.64 5.89 12.47
C PRO A 31 -4.47 5.91 13.44
N SER A 32 -4.65 5.39 14.65
CA SER A 32 -3.56 5.32 15.64
C SER A 32 -2.35 4.55 15.11
N LYS A 33 -2.59 3.39 14.48
CA LYS A 33 -1.54 2.59 13.83
C LYS A 33 -0.94 3.26 12.61
N PHE A 34 -1.76 3.89 11.78
CA PHE A 34 -1.26 4.68 10.65
C PHE A 34 -0.29 5.78 11.11
N LEU A 35 -0.69 6.61 12.08
CA LEU A 35 0.13 7.70 12.59
C LEU A 35 1.39 7.17 13.31
N GLU A 36 1.28 6.07 14.04
CA GLU A 36 2.40 5.41 14.71
C GLU A 36 3.47 4.93 13.72
N VAL A 37 3.04 4.30 12.62
CA VAL A 37 3.95 3.76 11.59
C VAL A 37 4.56 4.89 10.75
N THR A 38 3.76 5.86 10.32
CA THR A 38 4.22 6.93 9.43
C THR A 38 4.88 8.08 10.18
N LYS A 39 4.80 8.12 11.51
CA LYS A 39 5.26 9.22 12.38
C LYS A 39 4.68 10.59 12.00
N LEU A 40 3.51 10.59 11.36
CA LEU A 40 2.83 11.82 10.94
C LEU A 40 1.88 12.31 12.03
N GLY A 41 1.71 13.63 12.09
CA GLY A 41 0.58 14.22 12.81
C GLY A 41 -0.73 14.12 12.01
N PRO A 42 -1.91 14.25 12.66
CA PRO A 42 -3.21 14.20 11.98
C PRO A 42 -3.35 15.17 10.79
N ALA A 43 -2.75 16.37 10.88
CA ALA A 43 -2.79 17.36 9.79
C ALA A 43 -1.88 16.98 8.60
N GLU A 44 -0.80 16.26 8.84
CA GLU A 44 0.06 15.74 7.77
C GLU A 44 -0.60 14.55 7.09
N ALA A 45 -1.19 13.65 7.88
CA ALA A 45 -1.94 12.51 7.38
C ALA A 45 -3.16 12.96 6.54
N GLU A 46 -3.86 14.02 6.95
CA GLU A 46 -4.91 14.66 6.15
C GLU A 46 -4.38 15.07 4.76
N ARG A 47 -3.28 15.83 4.72
CA ARG A 47 -2.69 16.30 3.46
C ARG A 47 -2.23 15.16 2.56
N ALA A 48 -1.62 14.12 3.14
CA ALA A 48 -1.11 12.99 2.39
C ALA A 48 -2.24 12.12 1.80
N THR A 49 -3.26 11.85 2.61
CA THR A 49 -4.32 10.90 2.25
C THR A 49 -5.50 11.56 1.52
N GLY A 50 -5.72 12.87 1.71
CA GLY A 50 -6.93 13.56 1.28
C GLY A 50 -8.16 13.25 2.14
N GLY A 51 -7.96 12.64 3.31
CA GLY A 51 -9.02 12.42 4.30
C GLY A 51 -9.42 13.72 5.02
N GLN A 52 -10.33 13.64 5.99
CA GLN A 52 -10.63 14.76 6.91
C GLN A 52 -9.75 14.64 8.15
N ARG A 53 -9.14 15.73 8.63
CA ARG A 53 -8.33 15.73 9.85
C ARG A 53 -9.04 15.10 11.05
N THR A 54 -10.32 15.43 11.24
CA THR A 54 -11.14 14.95 12.36
C THR A 54 -11.30 13.43 12.35
N ALA A 55 -11.19 12.79 11.18
CA ALA A 55 -11.27 11.35 11.04
C ALA A 55 -10.06 10.64 11.69
N PHE A 56 -8.89 11.27 11.73
CA PHE A 56 -7.67 10.71 12.33
C PHE A 56 -7.68 10.69 13.87
N TYR A 57 -8.68 11.29 14.51
CA TYR A 57 -8.90 11.18 15.96
C TYR A 57 -9.91 10.07 16.32
N ARG A 58 -10.50 9.40 15.33
CA ARG A 58 -11.43 8.29 15.55
C ARG A 58 -10.67 6.98 15.75
N SER A 59 -11.33 5.99 16.33
CA SER A 59 -10.78 4.63 16.45
C SER A 59 -10.57 3.97 15.08
N THR A 60 -11.47 4.24 14.13
CA THR A 60 -11.42 3.70 12.76
C THR A 60 -11.93 4.70 11.73
N ILE A 61 -11.42 4.59 10.49
CA ILE A 61 -11.90 5.33 9.32
C ILE A 61 -12.42 4.32 8.28
N PRO A 62 -13.73 4.28 8.01
CA PRO A 62 -14.29 3.37 7.02
C PRO A 62 -13.74 3.62 5.61
N LEU A 63 -13.27 2.56 4.96
CA LEU A 63 -12.77 2.57 3.60
C LEU A 63 -13.92 2.30 2.62
N LYS A 64 -14.33 3.34 1.88
CA LYS A 64 -15.40 3.24 0.88
C LYS A 64 -14.81 2.95 -0.51
N PRO A 65 -15.42 2.07 -1.33
CA PRO A 65 -14.82 1.59 -2.57
C PRO A 65 -14.38 2.66 -3.59
N SER A 66 -15.07 3.80 -3.65
CA SER A 66 -14.77 4.90 -4.58
C SER A 66 -13.89 6.00 -3.98
N ASN A 67 -13.36 5.81 -2.76
CA ASN A 67 -12.57 6.83 -2.08
C ASN A 67 -11.10 6.73 -2.48
N LYS A 68 -10.50 7.88 -2.85
CA LYS A 68 -9.04 8.01 -3.08
C LYS A 68 -8.23 7.50 -1.88
N LEU A 69 -8.72 7.71 -0.65
CA LEU A 69 -8.13 7.17 0.57
C LEU A 69 -8.03 5.65 0.52
N THR A 70 -9.10 4.96 0.10
CA THR A 70 -9.14 3.50 0.04
C THR A 70 -8.10 2.96 -0.92
N LYS A 71 -7.98 3.55 -2.13
CA LYS A 71 -6.93 3.15 -3.08
C LYS A 71 -5.54 3.30 -2.46
N LYS A 72 -5.20 4.50 -1.95
CA LYS A 72 -3.88 4.81 -1.37
C LYS A 72 -3.53 3.90 -0.20
N VAL A 73 -4.47 3.68 0.72
CA VAL A 73 -4.25 2.83 1.89
C VAL A 73 -4.10 1.37 1.48
N THR A 74 -4.93 0.89 0.55
CA THR A 74 -4.82 -0.48 0.06
C THR A 74 -3.49 -0.72 -0.66
N GLU A 75 -3.04 0.19 -1.52
CA GLU A 75 -1.73 0.13 -2.18
C GLU A 75 -0.58 0.17 -1.15
N LEU A 76 -0.69 1.06 -0.15
CA LEU A 76 0.28 1.14 0.94
C LEU A 76 0.38 -0.20 1.67
N VAL A 77 -0.74 -0.83 2.02
CA VAL A 77 -0.75 -2.10 2.76
C VAL A 77 -0.09 -3.21 1.93
N VAL A 78 -0.47 -3.35 0.65
CA VAL A 78 0.15 -4.34 -0.25
C VAL A 78 1.66 -4.13 -0.34
N MET A 79 2.10 -2.88 -0.55
CA MET A 79 3.51 -2.54 -0.61
C MET A 79 4.23 -2.89 0.69
N THR A 80 3.63 -2.57 1.85
CA THR A 80 4.25 -2.88 3.15
C THR A 80 4.29 -4.37 3.43
N ASP A 81 3.31 -5.15 2.99
CA ASP A 81 3.33 -6.62 3.13
C ASP A 81 4.47 -7.25 2.31
N LEU A 82 4.70 -6.75 1.09
CA LEU A 82 5.80 -7.19 0.24
C LEU A 82 7.16 -6.77 0.82
N ALA A 83 7.27 -5.52 1.26
CA ALA A 83 8.49 -5.02 1.90
C ALA A 83 8.81 -5.78 3.20
N TYR A 84 7.79 -6.10 3.99
CA TYR A 84 7.91 -6.91 5.21
C TYR A 84 8.49 -8.29 4.92
N GLU A 85 8.00 -8.96 3.89
CA GLU A 85 8.56 -10.26 3.47
C GLU A 85 10.02 -10.12 3.00
N LEU A 86 10.31 -9.09 2.20
CA LEU A 86 11.66 -8.83 1.69
C LEU A 86 12.68 -8.52 2.79
N MET A 87 12.22 -7.90 3.89
CA MET A 87 13.02 -7.55 5.07
C MET A 87 12.98 -8.62 6.15
N GLY A 88 12.77 -9.89 5.76
CA GLY A 88 12.83 -11.01 6.70
C GLY A 88 11.78 -10.95 7.82
N ASN A 89 10.61 -10.37 7.54
CA ASN A 89 9.48 -10.23 8.47
C ASN A 89 9.75 -9.28 9.65
N SER A 90 10.52 -8.21 9.42
CA SER A 90 10.78 -7.16 10.42
C SER A 90 9.85 -5.96 10.28
N ILE A 91 8.98 -5.74 11.29
CA ILE A 91 8.08 -4.57 11.34
C ILE A 91 8.88 -3.27 11.39
N GLU A 92 9.93 -3.23 12.20
CA GLU A 92 10.77 -2.04 12.40
C GLU A 92 11.49 -1.65 11.11
N GLU A 93 12.13 -2.60 10.43
CA GLU A 93 12.83 -2.32 9.18
C GLU A 93 11.85 -1.88 8.08
N THR A 94 10.67 -2.50 8.03
CA THR A 94 9.62 -2.14 7.07
C THR A 94 9.13 -0.71 7.30
N ALA A 95 8.83 -0.35 8.54
CA ALA A 95 8.38 1.00 8.88
C ALA A 95 9.49 2.05 8.61
N LYS A 96 10.75 1.70 8.90
CA LYS A 96 11.90 2.56 8.61
C LYS A 96 12.09 2.78 7.11
N TRP A 97 12.05 1.71 6.31
CA TRP A 97 12.16 1.78 4.86
C TRP A 97 11.00 2.55 4.23
N LEU A 98 9.78 2.33 4.71
CA LEU A 98 8.57 2.99 4.22
C LEU A 98 8.70 4.52 4.25
N MET A 99 9.34 5.06 5.29
CA MET A 99 9.50 6.50 5.50
C MET A 99 10.84 7.05 5.00
N ALA A 100 11.81 6.19 4.69
CA ALA A 100 13.15 6.62 4.26
C ALA A 100 13.14 7.20 2.83
N PRO A 101 13.80 8.34 2.59
CA PRO A 101 14.11 8.82 1.25
C PRO A 101 14.85 7.76 0.44
N ASN A 102 14.45 7.55 -0.81
CA ASN A 102 15.04 6.54 -1.69
C ASN A 102 15.54 7.18 -2.99
N SER A 103 16.81 6.93 -3.34
CA SER A 103 17.44 7.46 -4.55
C SER A 103 16.78 6.94 -5.84
N LEU A 104 16.31 5.69 -5.85
CA LEU A 104 15.54 5.11 -6.96
C LEU A 104 14.16 5.76 -7.13
N LEU A 105 13.67 6.43 -6.08
CA LEU A 105 12.41 7.18 -6.08
C LEU A 105 12.65 8.70 -6.16
N PHE A 106 13.84 9.11 -6.61
CA PHE A 106 14.25 10.51 -6.75
C PHE A 106 14.19 11.29 -5.43
N GLY A 107 14.61 10.65 -4.33
CA GLY A 107 14.61 11.23 -2.99
C GLY A 107 13.27 11.15 -2.27
N ARG A 108 12.20 10.66 -2.91
CA ARG A 108 10.92 10.39 -2.25
C ARG A 108 10.98 9.12 -1.42
N SER A 109 10.14 9.03 -0.39
CA SER A 109 9.93 7.79 0.34
C SER A 109 8.88 6.90 -0.32
N PRO A 110 8.92 5.57 -0.10
CA PRO A 110 7.87 4.64 -0.52
C PRO A 110 6.46 5.09 -0.09
N PHE A 111 6.33 5.64 1.12
CA PHE A 111 5.09 6.22 1.61
C PHE A 111 4.59 7.35 0.70
N GLN A 112 5.45 8.30 0.34
CA GLN A 112 5.07 9.43 -0.52
C GLN A 112 4.58 8.93 -1.89
N VAL A 113 5.28 7.95 -2.48
CA VAL A 113 4.88 7.35 -3.76
C VAL A 113 3.48 6.71 -3.69
N CYS A 114 3.16 6.01 -2.58
CA CYS A 114 1.82 5.48 -2.36
C CYS A 114 0.76 6.58 -2.19
N MET A 115 1.10 7.63 -1.43
CA MET A 115 0.17 8.74 -1.19
C MET A 115 -0.07 9.59 -2.44
N GLU A 116 0.81 9.56 -3.42
CA GLU A 116 0.62 10.17 -4.74
C GLU A 116 -0.22 9.30 -5.70
N GLY A 117 -0.49 8.04 -5.34
CA GLY A 117 -1.23 7.08 -6.17
C GLY A 117 -0.39 6.45 -7.28
N ASN A 118 0.94 6.46 -7.11
CA ASN A 118 1.92 5.92 -8.07
C ASN A 118 2.58 4.63 -7.57
N ALA A 119 1.93 3.90 -6.65
CA ALA A 119 2.49 2.73 -5.98
C ALA A 119 2.75 1.53 -6.91
N THR A 120 2.03 1.42 -8.03
CA THR A 120 2.04 0.24 -8.90
C THR A 120 3.44 -0.20 -9.30
N LEU A 121 4.28 0.72 -9.79
CA LEU A 121 5.64 0.38 -10.23
C LEU A 121 6.52 -0.10 -9.07
N LEU A 122 6.32 0.45 -7.87
CA LEU A 122 7.07 0.04 -6.69
C LEU A 122 6.60 -1.32 -6.16
N ILE A 123 5.31 -1.60 -6.21
CA ILE A 123 4.73 -2.92 -5.88
C ILE A 123 5.29 -3.98 -6.84
N GLU A 124 5.31 -3.71 -8.14
CA GLU A 124 5.87 -4.62 -9.14
C GLU A 124 7.36 -4.87 -8.94
N TRP A 125 8.12 -3.82 -8.64
CA TRP A 125 9.54 -3.95 -8.31
C TRP A 125 9.78 -4.83 -7.07
N LEU A 126 8.94 -4.72 -6.04
CA LEU A 126 9.01 -5.58 -4.86
C LEU A 126 8.63 -7.04 -5.17
N ILE A 127 7.63 -7.26 -6.01
CA ILE A 127 7.21 -8.60 -6.47
C ILE A 127 8.35 -9.29 -7.22
N ASP A 128 8.98 -8.58 -8.16
CA ASP A 128 10.15 -9.08 -8.91
C ASP A 128 11.31 -9.45 -7.98
N ARG A 129 11.62 -8.59 -7.00
CA ARG A 129 12.66 -8.85 -5.98
C ARG A 129 12.37 -10.06 -5.09
N LEU A 130 11.10 -10.38 -4.87
CA LEU A 130 10.68 -11.57 -4.14
C LEU A 130 10.64 -12.83 -5.02
N GLY A 131 10.94 -12.71 -6.32
CA GLY A 131 10.84 -13.83 -7.28
C GLY A 131 9.41 -14.31 -7.50
N LYS A 132 8.41 -13.44 -7.27
CA LYS A 132 6.98 -13.73 -7.45
C LYS A 132 6.55 -13.33 -8.86
N GLU A 133 5.52 -13.99 -9.40
CA GLU A 133 4.99 -13.64 -10.72
C GLU A 133 4.21 -12.32 -10.69
N SER A 134 4.62 -11.37 -11.54
CA SER A 134 3.94 -10.09 -11.73
C SER A 134 2.58 -10.25 -12.43
N PRO A 135 1.50 -9.66 -11.89
CA PRO A 135 0.19 -9.63 -12.55
C PRO A 135 0.19 -8.84 -13.87
N LEU A 136 1.02 -7.80 -13.98
CA LEU A 136 1.15 -7.01 -15.21
C LEU A 136 1.96 -7.74 -16.30
N MET A 137 2.97 -8.53 -15.92
CA MET A 137 3.71 -9.35 -16.89
C MET A 137 2.86 -10.49 -17.48
N LYS A 138 1.88 -11.03 -16.73
CA LYS A 138 0.92 -12.01 -17.27
C LYS A 138 0.05 -11.44 -18.39
N GLN A 139 -0.26 -10.14 -18.39
CA GLN A 139 -1.06 -9.53 -19.46
C GLN A 139 -0.27 -9.35 -20.77
N GLN A 140 1.06 -9.24 -20.70
CA GLN A 140 1.91 -9.15 -21.89
C GLN A 140 2.18 -10.51 -22.53
N GLY A 141 2.22 -11.60 -21.73
CA GLY A 141 2.36 -12.97 -22.26
C GLY A 141 1.12 -13.51 -22.98
N ALA A 142 -0.08 -13.01 -22.67
CA ALA A 142 -1.32 -13.46 -23.31
C ALA A 142 -1.57 -12.84 -24.70
N ALA A 143 -0.86 -11.76 -25.06
CA ALA A 143 -0.99 -11.08 -26.35
C ALA A 143 0.00 -11.57 -27.43
N GLY A 144 0.99 -12.40 -27.07
CA GLY A 144 2.01 -12.91 -27.99
C GLY A 144 1.69 -14.28 -28.63
N GLY A 145 0.54 -14.88 -28.31
CA GLY A 145 0.19 -16.24 -28.71
C GLY A 145 -0.84 -16.33 -29.84
N LYS A 146 -0.72 -15.53 -30.91
CA LYS A 146 -1.36 -15.80 -32.21
C LYS A 146 -0.52 -15.18 -33.32
N GLY A 147 0.17 -16.01 -34.10
CA GLY A 147 0.81 -15.52 -35.32
C GLY A 147 1.82 -16.46 -35.97
N SER A 148 1.35 -17.62 -36.43
CA SER A 148 1.94 -18.56 -37.42
C SER A 148 3.16 -19.37 -37.02
#